data_AF-A0A7Y2A855-F1
#
_entry.id   AF-A0A7Y2A855-F1
#
_cell.length_a   1.000
_cell.length_b   1.000
_cell.length_c   1.000
_cell.angle_alpha   90.00
_cell.angle_beta   90.00
_cell.angle_gamma   90.00
#
_symmetry.space_group_name_H-M   'P 1'
#
loop_
_entity.id
_entity.type
_entity.pdbx_description
1 polymer ?
#
loop_
_entity_poly.entity_id
_entity_poly.type
_entity_poly.pdbx_seq_one_letter_code
_entity_poly.pdbx_strand_id
1 'polypeptide(L)'
;KEVFGGTGMNILNPALTIRAFLFFAYPTWMSGDKVWVHGAVDRAKEIASGADVDAISGETILGSYAQNQDVVYSLWDMFWGFIPGSVGETSKILIIIGALMLIFSKVGSWRIIVSTLIGALTMGLLFNGVVELNWISESSKFYGLMNVPFWQHLIIGSILFGAVYMATDPVTASQTNKGKWIYGFLIGFISILIRVFNPAYPEGVFLAILLMNVFAPTIDHYVLQGNIKRRAKRLKVKTA
;
A
#
# COMPACT_ATOMS: atom_id res chain seq x y z
N LYS A 1 -4.62 9.42 19.01
CA LYS A 1 -4.47 10.88 18.78
C LYS A 1 -4.67 11.65 20.07
N GLU A 2 -5.89 11.72 20.62
CA GLU A 2 -6.15 12.48 21.86
C GLU A 2 -5.35 11.98 23.07
N VAL A 3 -5.17 10.66 23.20
CA VAL A 3 -4.35 10.05 24.25
C VAL A 3 -2.88 10.52 24.24
N PHE A 4 -2.35 10.90 23.08
CA PHE A 4 -0.95 11.35 22.94
C PHE A 4 -0.80 12.87 22.97
N GLY A 5 -1.85 13.62 23.33
CA GLY A 5 -1.78 15.09 23.41
C GLY A 5 -2.20 15.83 22.14
N GLY A 6 -2.93 15.17 21.23
CA GLY A 6 -3.60 15.83 20.10
C GLY A 6 -2.77 15.91 18.81
N THR A 7 -2.99 16.96 18.01
CA THR A 7 -2.34 17.11 16.69
C THR A 7 -0.85 17.39 16.82
N GLY A 8 -0.01 16.61 16.13
CA GLY A 8 1.45 16.81 16.08
C GLY A 8 2.26 15.86 16.97
N MET A 9 1.60 15.13 17.89
CA MET A 9 2.24 14.17 18.81
C MET A 9 1.92 12.71 18.44
N ASN A 10 1.44 12.48 17.22
CA ASN A 10 1.03 11.14 16.79
C ASN A 10 2.24 10.30 16.40
N ILE A 11 2.35 9.11 17.01
CA ILE A 11 3.34 8.10 16.62
C ILE A 11 2.87 7.36 15.36
N LEU A 12 1.56 7.11 15.25
CA LEU A 12 0.92 6.36 14.17
C LEU A 12 -0.11 7.23 13.45
N ASN A 13 -0.36 6.95 12.17
CA ASN A 13 -1.36 7.67 11.40
C ASN A 13 -2.75 7.32 11.98
N PRO A 14 -3.49 8.28 12.58
CA PRO A 14 -4.72 7.97 13.31
C PRO A 14 -5.79 7.31 12.44
N ALA A 15 -5.92 7.74 11.18
CA ALA A 15 -6.92 7.19 10.25
C ALA A 15 -6.59 5.73 9.91
N LEU A 16 -5.30 5.43 9.67
CA LEU A 16 -4.85 4.06 9.45
C LEU A 16 -4.99 3.18 10.68
N THR A 17 -4.73 3.72 11.88
CA THR A 17 -4.92 2.97 13.12
C THR A 17 -6.37 2.56 13.32
N ILE A 18 -7.33 3.43 13.01
CA ILE A 18 -8.76 3.11 13.06
C ILE A 18 -9.11 2.07 11.99
N ARG A 19 -8.60 2.21 10.76
CA ARG A 19 -8.79 1.19 9.71
C ARG A 19 -8.26 -0.17 10.17
N ALA A 20 -7.07 -0.22 10.76
CA ALA A 20 -6.49 -1.45 11.28
C ALA A 20 -7.34 -2.04 12.42
N PHE A 21 -7.83 -1.21 13.34
CA PHE A 21 -8.74 -1.66 14.40
C PHE A 21 -10.01 -2.28 13.82
N LEU A 22 -10.70 -1.58 12.91
CA LEU A 22 -11.92 -2.09 12.27
C LEU A 22 -11.65 -3.35 11.45
N PHE A 23 -10.52 -3.40 10.77
CA PHE A 23 -10.10 -4.55 9.97
C PHE A 23 -9.95 -5.83 10.82
N PHE A 24 -9.34 -5.73 11.99
CA PHE A 24 -9.17 -6.89 12.88
C PHE A 24 -10.38 -7.16 13.78
N ALA A 25 -11.12 -6.13 14.19
CA ALA A 25 -12.28 -6.28 15.07
C ALA A 25 -13.56 -6.70 14.33
N TYR A 26 -13.74 -6.24 13.08
CA TYR A 26 -14.92 -6.48 12.26
C TYR A 26 -14.55 -6.95 10.84
N PRO A 27 -13.83 -8.07 10.70
CA PRO A 27 -13.30 -8.53 9.40
C PRO A 27 -14.40 -8.82 8.38
N THR A 28 -15.57 -9.28 8.82
CA THR A 28 -16.71 -9.62 7.93
C THR A 28 -17.32 -8.43 7.22
N TRP A 29 -17.20 -7.23 7.78
CA TRP A 29 -17.72 -5.98 7.21
C TRP A 29 -16.65 -5.17 6.49
N MET A 30 -15.38 -5.56 6.65
CA MET A 30 -14.21 -4.87 6.10
C MET A 30 -13.49 -5.68 5.01
N SER A 31 -13.78 -6.98 4.89
CA SER A 31 -13.15 -7.92 3.96
C SER A 31 -14.19 -8.81 3.29
N GLY A 32 -13.90 -9.26 2.07
CA GLY A 32 -14.72 -10.20 1.29
C GLY A 32 -15.27 -9.61 -0.01
N ASP A 33 -15.93 -10.45 -0.80
CA ASP A 33 -16.26 -10.16 -2.21
C ASP A 33 -17.62 -9.47 -2.39
N LYS A 34 -18.40 -9.34 -1.32
CA LYS A 34 -19.77 -8.81 -1.39
C LYS A 34 -19.92 -7.41 -0.79
N VAL A 35 -18.85 -6.87 -0.21
CA VAL A 35 -18.85 -5.59 0.51
C VAL A 35 -18.57 -4.40 -0.44
N TRP A 36 -17.92 -4.65 -1.57
CA TRP A 36 -17.44 -3.60 -2.48
C TRP A 36 -18.43 -3.19 -3.56
N VAL A 37 -19.50 -3.95 -3.77
CA VAL A 37 -20.51 -3.65 -4.79
C VAL A 37 -21.88 -3.54 -4.14
N HIS A 38 -22.51 -2.38 -4.33
CA HIS A 38 -23.84 -2.12 -3.80
C HIS A 38 -24.86 -3.08 -4.43
N GLY A 39 -25.65 -3.75 -3.58
CA GLY A 39 -26.64 -4.75 -4.01
C GLY A 39 -26.08 -6.16 -4.26
N ALA A 40 -24.77 -6.40 -4.14
CA ALA A 40 -24.19 -7.74 -4.35
C ALA A 40 -24.68 -8.78 -3.32
N VAL A 41 -24.94 -8.36 -2.07
CA VAL A 41 -25.50 -9.25 -1.03
C VAL A 41 -26.95 -9.60 -1.33
N ASP A 42 -27.74 -8.63 -1.80
CA ASP A 42 -29.17 -8.82 -2.07
C ASP A 42 -29.39 -9.64 -3.35
N ARG A 43 -28.64 -9.34 -4.42
CA ARG A 43 -28.59 -10.14 -5.65
C ARG A 43 -28.14 -11.58 -5.39
N ALA A 44 -27.15 -11.79 -4.51
CA ALA A 44 -26.71 -13.14 -4.15
C ALA A 44 -27.80 -13.92 -3.40
N LYS A 45 -28.64 -13.24 -2.60
CA LYS A 45 -29.80 -13.86 -1.95
C LYS A 45 -30.92 -14.15 -2.94
N GLU A 46 -31.14 -13.27 -3.92
CA GLU A 46 -32.11 -13.47 -5.01
C GLU A 46 -31.73 -14.68 -5.87
N ILE A 47 -30.46 -14.81 -6.25
CA ILE A 47 -29.92 -15.99 -6.97
C ILE A 47 -30.08 -17.25 -6.11
N ALA A 48 -29.74 -17.19 -4.81
CA ALA A 48 -29.92 -18.32 -3.90
C ALA A 48 -31.40 -18.70 -3.71
N SER A 49 -32.33 -17.76 -3.92
CA SER A 49 -33.77 -17.99 -3.92
C SER A 49 -34.35 -18.43 -5.28
N GLY A 50 -33.50 -18.62 -6.30
CA GLY A 50 -33.88 -19.14 -7.62
C GLY A 50 -34.21 -18.09 -8.67
N ALA A 51 -33.85 -16.81 -8.45
CA ALA A 51 -34.02 -15.76 -9.45
C ALA A 51 -32.91 -15.80 -10.51
N ASP A 52 -33.30 -15.70 -11.79
CA ASP A 52 -32.38 -15.70 -12.95
C ASP A 52 -31.83 -14.28 -13.18
N VAL A 53 -30.98 -13.84 -12.24
CA VAL A 53 -30.32 -12.52 -12.25
C VAL A 53 -28.82 -12.70 -12.41
N ASP A 54 -28.20 -11.88 -13.26
CA ASP A 54 -26.75 -11.92 -13.47
C ASP A 54 -25.98 -11.78 -12.14
N ALA A 55 -25.11 -12.76 -11.88
CA ALA A 55 -24.23 -12.76 -10.73
C ALA A 55 -23.21 -11.62 -10.86
N ILE A 56 -23.32 -10.62 -9.99
CA ILE A 56 -22.31 -9.57 -9.89
C ILE A 56 -21.19 -10.07 -8.97
N SER A 57 -20.03 -10.42 -9.55
CA SER A 57 -18.83 -10.68 -8.76
C SER A 57 -18.28 -9.35 -8.24
N GLY A 58 -18.29 -9.17 -6.92
CA GLY A 58 -17.64 -8.03 -6.24
C GLY A 58 -16.25 -8.38 -5.71
N GLU A 59 -15.65 -9.48 -6.19
CA GLU A 59 -14.30 -9.86 -5.84
C GLU A 59 -13.31 -8.80 -6.33
N THR A 60 -12.44 -8.33 -5.44
CA THR A 60 -11.38 -7.40 -5.82
C THR A 60 -10.36 -8.10 -6.71
N ILE A 61 -9.75 -7.36 -7.64
CA ILE A 61 -8.72 -7.91 -8.55
C ILE A 61 -7.58 -8.63 -7.81
N LEU A 62 -7.22 -8.13 -6.62
CA LEU A 62 -6.23 -8.76 -5.76
C LEU A 62 -6.69 -10.09 -5.16
N GLY A 63 -7.99 -10.22 -4.86
CA GLY A 63 -8.59 -11.49 -4.47
C GLY A 63 -8.49 -12.51 -5.60
N SER A 64 -8.87 -12.13 -6.82
CA SER A 64 -8.83 -13.03 -7.98
C SER A 64 -7.39 -13.49 -8.27
N TYR A 65 -6.40 -12.59 -8.22
CA TYR A 65 -4.98 -12.97 -8.35
C TYR A 65 -4.48 -13.87 -7.20
N ALA A 66 -4.94 -13.65 -5.97
CA ALA A 66 -4.59 -14.52 -4.83
C ALA A 66 -5.18 -15.94 -4.98
N GLN A 67 -6.32 -16.06 -5.68
CA GLN A 67 -7.00 -17.32 -5.95
C GLN A 67 -6.59 -17.98 -7.27
N ASN A 68 -5.63 -17.42 -8.01
CA ASN A 68 -5.24 -17.87 -9.36
C ASN A 68 -6.44 -17.91 -10.35
N GLN A 69 -7.41 -17.01 -10.18
CA GLN A 69 -8.55 -16.87 -11.08
C GLN A 69 -8.24 -15.88 -12.21
N ASP A 70 -8.85 -16.10 -13.37
CA ASP A 70 -8.71 -15.19 -14.51
C ASP A 70 -9.33 -13.82 -14.20
N VAL A 71 -8.53 -12.77 -14.40
CA VAL A 71 -8.98 -11.39 -14.22
C VAL A 71 -9.68 -10.94 -15.49
N VAL A 72 -11.00 -10.76 -15.39
CA VAL A 72 -11.89 -10.40 -16.51
C VAL A 72 -11.77 -8.91 -16.91
N TYR A 73 -11.08 -8.09 -16.11
CA TYR A 73 -10.97 -6.64 -16.32
C TYR A 73 -9.79 -6.26 -17.21
N SER A 74 -10.01 -5.32 -18.14
CA SER A 74 -8.93 -4.79 -18.97
C SER A 74 -8.05 -3.82 -18.18
N LEU A 75 -6.79 -3.64 -18.62
CA LEU A 75 -5.87 -2.66 -18.03
C LEU A 75 -6.44 -1.23 -18.04
N TRP A 76 -7.23 -0.88 -19.04
CA TRP A 76 -7.88 0.42 -19.14
C TRP A 76 -8.95 0.61 -18.08
N ASP A 77 -9.75 -0.43 -17.81
CA ASP A 77 -10.76 -0.40 -16.75
C ASP A 77 -10.11 -0.26 -15.37
N MET A 78 -8.97 -0.94 -15.17
CA MET A 78 -8.15 -0.84 -13.96
C MET A 78 -7.56 0.56 -13.75
N PHE A 79 -7.18 1.24 -14.83
CA PHE A 79 -6.60 2.58 -14.77
C PHE A 79 -7.66 3.65 -14.48
N TRP A 80 -8.82 3.56 -15.13
CA TRP A 80 -9.95 4.46 -14.92
C TRP A 80 -10.70 4.18 -13.60
N GLY A 81 -10.57 2.97 -13.07
CA GLY A 81 -11.17 2.56 -11.80
C GLY A 81 -12.57 1.98 -11.94
N PHE A 82 -12.93 1.46 -13.12
CA PHE A 82 -14.17 0.70 -13.36
C PHE A 82 -14.03 -0.74 -12.86
N ILE A 83 -13.57 -0.89 -11.62
CA ILE A 83 -13.28 -2.16 -10.98
C ILE A 83 -13.88 -2.19 -9.57
N PRO A 84 -14.28 -3.35 -9.06
CA PRO A 84 -14.74 -3.49 -7.68
C PRO A 84 -13.59 -3.24 -6.70
N GLY A 85 -13.81 -2.33 -5.74
CA GLY A 85 -12.82 -1.97 -4.72
C GLY A 85 -13.25 -0.79 -3.86
N SER A 86 -12.39 -0.37 -2.93
CA SER A 86 -12.68 0.75 -2.04
C SER A 86 -12.83 2.07 -2.81
N VAL A 87 -13.86 2.84 -2.48
CA VAL A 87 -14.11 4.16 -3.07
C VAL A 87 -12.90 5.07 -2.86
N GLY A 88 -12.35 5.61 -3.95
CA GLY A 88 -11.17 6.47 -3.96
C GLY A 88 -9.84 5.76 -4.23
N GLU A 89 -9.80 4.44 -4.15
CA GLU A 89 -8.61 3.64 -4.48
C GLU A 89 -8.58 3.20 -5.94
N THR A 90 -9.75 2.93 -6.51
CA THR A 90 -9.91 2.32 -7.83
C THR A 90 -9.39 3.24 -8.94
N SER A 91 -9.75 4.53 -8.91
CA SER A 91 -9.40 5.50 -9.97
C SER A 91 -7.98 6.04 -9.84
N LYS A 92 -7.03 5.48 -10.59
CA LYS A 92 -5.61 5.88 -10.54
C LYS A 92 -5.38 7.29 -11.08
N ILE A 93 -6.15 7.70 -12.08
CA ILE A 93 -6.03 9.04 -12.66
C ILE A 93 -6.33 10.14 -11.63
N LEU A 94 -7.37 9.97 -10.82
CA LEU A 94 -7.76 10.92 -9.78
C LEU A 94 -6.70 10.97 -8.67
N ILE A 95 -6.13 9.81 -8.31
CA ILE A 95 -5.04 9.74 -7.33
C ILE A 95 -3.80 10.48 -7.85
N ILE A 96 -3.45 10.33 -9.13
CA ILE A 96 -2.30 11.02 -9.72
C ILE A 96 -2.52 12.54 -9.74
N ILE A 97 -3.72 12.99 -10.14
CA ILE A 97 -4.08 14.42 -10.09
C ILE A 97 -3.98 14.95 -8.66
N GLY A 98 -4.50 14.21 -7.68
CA GLY A 98 -4.38 14.56 -6.27
C GLY A 98 -2.94 14.58 -5.77
N ALA A 99 -2.10 13.64 -6.21
CA ALA A 99 -0.68 13.61 -5.90
C ALA A 99 0.04 14.85 -6.41
N LEU A 100 -0.24 15.25 -7.65
CA LEU A 100 0.30 16.48 -8.23
C LEU A 100 -0.12 17.70 -7.41
N MET A 101 -1.39 17.83 -7.05
CA MET A 101 -1.87 18.94 -6.21
C MET A 101 -1.19 18.97 -4.83
N LEU A 102 -1.02 17.82 -4.18
CA LEU A 102 -0.34 17.73 -2.87
C LEU A 102 1.16 18.06 -2.95
N ILE A 103 1.82 17.69 -4.04
CA ILE A 103 3.22 18.04 -4.29
C ILE A 103 3.36 19.54 -4.57
N PHE A 104 2.49 20.10 -5.42
CA PHE A 104 2.52 21.53 -5.75
C PHE A 104 2.21 22.43 -4.56
N SER A 105 1.24 22.04 -3.73
CA SER A 105 0.94 22.73 -2.47
C SER A 105 2.00 22.54 -1.38
N LYS A 106 3.04 21.71 -1.63
CA LYS A 106 4.12 21.37 -0.69
C LYS A 106 3.65 20.73 0.62
N VAL A 107 2.42 20.22 0.66
CA VAL A 107 1.90 19.45 1.80
C VAL A 107 2.44 18.02 1.75
N GLY A 108 2.45 17.42 0.55
CA GLY A 108 2.95 16.06 0.31
C GLY A 108 4.43 16.02 -0.06
N SER A 109 5.18 15.12 0.58
CA SER A 109 6.59 14.91 0.24
C SER A 109 6.73 13.99 -0.97
N TRP A 110 7.06 14.56 -2.14
CA TRP A 110 7.35 13.79 -3.37
C TRP A 110 8.40 12.69 -3.17
N ARG A 111 9.37 12.92 -2.26
CA ARG A 111 10.43 11.93 -1.95
C ARG A 111 9.87 10.64 -1.36
N ILE A 112 8.82 10.73 -0.54
CA ILE A 112 8.19 9.56 0.06
C ILE A 112 7.36 8.84 -1.00
N ILE A 113 6.61 9.59 -1.81
CA ILE A 113 5.80 9.01 -2.88
C ILE A 113 6.69 8.21 -3.84
N VAL A 114 7.75 8.85 -4.37
CA VAL A 114 8.66 8.21 -5.32
C VAL A 114 9.41 7.04 -4.68
N SER A 115 9.89 7.17 -3.43
CA SER A 115 10.60 6.08 -2.78
C SER A 115 9.69 4.87 -2.52
N THR A 116 8.43 5.09 -2.13
CA THR A 116 7.42 4.02 -2.00
C THR A 116 7.17 3.30 -3.31
N LEU A 117 7.02 4.04 -4.43
CA LEU A 117 6.84 3.41 -5.73
C LEU A 117 8.07 2.58 -6.13
N ILE A 118 9.27 3.10 -5.91
CA ILE A 118 10.52 2.36 -6.18
C ILE A 118 10.60 1.10 -5.31
N GLY A 119 10.30 1.18 -4.01
CA GLY A 119 10.32 0.03 -3.12
C GLY A 119 9.34 -1.06 -3.54
N ALA A 120 8.14 -0.68 -3.96
CA ALA A 120 7.14 -1.62 -4.48
C ALA A 120 7.60 -2.28 -5.79
N LEU A 121 8.14 -1.50 -6.73
CA LEU A 121 8.67 -2.02 -8.00
C LEU A 121 9.87 -2.95 -7.77
N THR A 122 10.78 -2.61 -6.86
CA THR A 122 11.92 -3.46 -6.51
C THR A 122 11.46 -4.81 -5.99
N MET A 123 10.49 -4.84 -5.07
CA MET A 123 9.98 -6.10 -4.54
C MET A 123 9.21 -6.91 -5.60
N GLY A 124 8.40 -6.25 -6.43
CA GLY A 124 7.71 -6.90 -7.55
C GLY A 124 8.68 -7.54 -8.55
N LEU A 125 9.78 -6.85 -8.89
CA LEU A 125 10.82 -7.39 -9.75
C LEU A 125 11.52 -8.60 -9.14
N LEU A 126 11.81 -8.57 -7.83
CA LEU A 126 12.36 -9.72 -7.14
C LEU A 126 11.44 -10.93 -7.22
N PHE A 127 10.13 -10.73 -7.05
CA PHE A 127 9.15 -11.82 -7.16
C PHE A 127 9.02 -12.37 -8.58
N ASN A 128 8.94 -11.51 -9.59
CA ASN A 128 8.94 -11.99 -10.99
C ASN A 128 10.22 -12.75 -11.32
N GLY A 129 11.39 -12.29 -10.85
CA GLY A 129 12.66 -12.99 -11.04
C GLY A 129 12.69 -14.36 -10.34
N VAL A 130 12.12 -14.49 -9.14
CA VAL A 130 12.00 -15.79 -8.43
C VAL A 130 11.11 -16.76 -9.21
N VAL A 131 10.03 -16.28 -9.83
CA VAL A 131 9.16 -17.08 -10.69
C VAL A 131 9.87 -17.50 -11.98
N GLU A 132 10.56 -16.58 -12.65
CA GLU A 132 11.33 -16.86 -13.88
C GLU A 132 12.44 -17.88 -13.65
N LEU A 133 13.08 -17.85 -12.47
CA LEU A 133 14.08 -18.84 -12.07
C LEU A 133 13.49 -20.22 -11.68
N ASN A 134 12.17 -20.41 -11.80
CA ASN A 134 11.44 -21.63 -11.44
C ASN A 134 11.67 -22.08 -9.99
N TRP A 135 11.95 -21.15 -9.07
CA TRP A 135 12.08 -21.46 -7.65
C TRP A 135 10.75 -21.78 -6.99
N ILE A 136 9.64 -21.37 -7.61
CA ILE A 136 8.27 -21.58 -7.13
C ILE A 136 7.44 -22.12 -8.28
N SER A 137 6.72 -23.21 -8.02
CA SER A 137 5.82 -23.85 -8.97
C SER A 137 4.38 -23.31 -8.85
N GLU A 138 3.59 -23.49 -9.90
CA GLU A 138 2.16 -23.15 -9.98
C GLU A 138 1.32 -23.79 -8.86
N SER A 139 1.80 -24.89 -8.26
CA SER A 139 1.16 -25.53 -7.11
C SER A 139 1.24 -24.72 -5.81
N SER A 140 2.07 -23.68 -5.76
CA SER A 140 2.20 -22.82 -4.58
C SER A 140 1.11 -21.77 -4.54
N LYS A 141 0.49 -21.59 -3.37
CA LYS A 141 -0.55 -20.56 -3.14
C LYS A 141 -0.08 -19.12 -3.37
N PHE A 142 1.22 -18.89 -3.45
CA PHE A 142 1.82 -17.58 -3.67
C PHE A 142 2.08 -17.27 -5.16
N TYR A 143 1.97 -18.28 -6.02
CA TYR A 143 2.38 -18.18 -7.42
C TYR A 143 1.61 -17.08 -8.17
N GLY A 144 0.29 -17.01 -8.01
CA GLY A 144 -0.56 -16.02 -8.71
C GLY A 144 -0.10 -14.59 -8.51
N LEU A 145 0.02 -14.16 -7.26
CA LEU A 145 0.45 -12.80 -6.94
C LEU A 145 1.93 -12.55 -7.22
N MET A 146 2.81 -13.55 -7.20
CA MET A 146 4.22 -13.41 -7.58
C MET A 146 4.43 -13.32 -9.10
N ASN A 147 3.53 -13.91 -9.87
CA ASN A 147 3.56 -13.91 -11.33
C ASN A 147 2.93 -12.66 -11.94
N VAL A 148 2.23 -11.84 -11.14
CA VAL A 148 1.74 -10.53 -11.59
C VAL A 148 2.93 -9.67 -12.04
N PRO A 149 2.88 -9.06 -13.24
CA PRO A 149 3.93 -8.15 -13.69
C PRO A 149 4.24 -7.06 -12.66
N PHE A 150 5.53 -6.84 -12.38
CA PHE A 150 6.00 -5.97 -11.29
C PHE A 150 5.36 -4.57 -11.28
N TRP A 151 5.09 -3.99 -12.46
CA TRP A 151 4.47 -2.68 -12.62
C TRP A 151 2.97 -2.69 -12.32
N GLN A 152 2.29 -3.81 -12.58
CA GLN A 152 0.86 -3.94 -12.39
C GLN A 152 0.50 -3.88 -10.91
N HIS A 153 1.43 -4.25 -10.02
CA HIS A 153 1.29 -4.03 -8.58
C HIS A 153 1.04 -2.57 -8.17
N LEU A 154 1.46 -1.58 -8.97
CA LEU A 154 1.17 -0.17 -8.70
C LEU A 154 -0.26 0.22 -9.09
N ILE A 155 -0.82 -0.48 -10.06
CA ILE A 155 -2.16 -0.22 -10.62
C ILE A 155 -3.22 -1.04 -9.87
N ILE A 156 -2.85 -2.18 -9.29
CA ILE A 156 -3.76 -2.96 -8.44
C ILE A 156 -3.66 -2.55 -6.97
N GLY A 157 -4.81 -2.39 -6.34
CA GLY A 157 -4.92 -2.18 -4.90
C GLY A 157 -4.52 -0.77 -4.43
N SER A 158 -4.31 -0.67 -3.12
CA SER A 158 -4.16 0.63 -2.44
C SER A 158 -2.77 1.22 -2.44
N ILE A 159 -1.77 0.66 -3.14
CA ILE A 159 -0.38 1.14 -3.02
C ILE A 159 -0.26 2.60 -3.45
N LEU A 160 -0.83 2.97 -4.59
CA LEU A 160 -0.75 4.35 -5.07
C LEU A 160 -1.52 5.31 -4.15
N PHE A 161 -2.70 4.90 -3.69
CA PHE A 161 -3.52 5.68 -2.76
C PHE A 161 -2.80 5.88 -1.42
N GLY A 162 -2.27 4.81 -0.83
CA GLY A 162 -1.52 4.82 0.41
C GLY A 162 -0.22 5.61 0.29
N ALA A 163 0.49 5.53 -0.83
CA ALA A 163 1.70 6.30 -1.08
C ALA A 163 1.43 7.81 -1.11
N VAL A 164 0.31 8.23 -1.71
CA VAL A 164 -0.02 9.65 -1.95
C VAL A 164 -0.72 10.31 -0.76
N TYR A 165 -1.67 9.63 -0.13
CA TYR A 165 -2.55 10.25 0.86
C TYR A 165 -2.25 9.85 2.31
N MET A 166 -1.54 8.74 2.53
CA MET A 166 -1.34 8.17 3.86
C MET A 166 0.12 8.18 4.31
N ALA A 167 1.04 7.78 3.43
CA ALA A 167 2.46 7.74 3.71
C ALA A 167 3.10 9.13 3.78
N THR A 168 2.49 10.14 3.16
CA THR A 168 2.98 11.53 3.20
C THR A 168 2.48 12.33 4.40
N ASP A 169 1.89 11.71 5.41
CA ASP A 169 1.45 12.40 6.63
C ASP A 169 2.66 13.08 7.32
N PRO A 170 2.69 14.43 7.41
CA PRO A 170 3.86 15.16 7.90
C PRO A 170 4.15 14.93 9.38
N VAL A 171 3.21 14.40 10.17
CA VAL A 171 3.41 14.18 11.61
C VAL A 171 4.12 12.85 11.87
N THR A 172 3.69 11.79 11.19
CA THR A 172 4.14 10.42 11.48
C THR A 172 5.28 9.95 10.57
N ALA A 173 5.48 10.60 9.43
CA ALA A 173 6.54 10.25 8.51
C ALA A 173 7.92 10.72 9.01
N SER A 174 8.98 10.13 8.43
CA SER A 174 10.35 10.58 8.66
C SER A 174 10.54 12.04 8.23
N GLN A 175 11.21 12.82 9.08
CA GLN A 175 11.44 14.25 8.90
C GLN A 175 12.69 14.55 8.08
N THR A 176 13.71 13.69 8.16
CA THR A 176 14.99 13.95 7.47
C THR A 176 14.90 13.64 5.97
N ASN A 177 15.61 14.41 5.13
CA ASN A 177 15.57 14.20 3.67
C ASN A 177 16.02 12.80 3.24
N LYS A 178 17.04 12.23 3.91
CA LYS A 178 17.50 10.86 3.64
C LYS A 178 16.57 9.81 4.25
N GLY A 179 16.04 10.09 5.45
CA GLY A 179 15.08 9.21 6.10
C GLY A 179 13.81 9.06 5.27
N LYS A 180 13.30 10.12 4.64
CA LYS A 180 12.15 10.07 3.70
C LYS A 180 12.33 9.07 2.55
N TRP A 181 13.55 8.93 2.02
CA TRP A 181 13.85 7.94 0.99
C TRP A 181 13.81 6.51 1.56
N ILE A 182 14.46 6.27 2.69
CA ILE A 182 14.50 4.96 3.34
C ILE A 182 13.09 4.54 3.80
N TYR A 183 12.39 5.45 4.46
CA TYR A 183 11.05 5.26 4.99
C TYR A 183 10.06 4.84 3.89
N GLY A 184 9.93 5.64 2.81
CA GLY A 184 9.00 5.28 1.74
C GLY A 184 9.43 4.01 0.99
N PHE A 185 10.73 3.82 0.71
CA PHE A 185 11.23 2.58 0.10
C PHE A 185 10.80 1.34 0.89
N LEU A 186 10.98 1.36 2.22
CA LEU A 186 10.58 0.26 3.08
C LEU A 186 9.05 0.08 3.11
N ILE A 187 8.25 1.15 3.08
CA ILE A 187 6.79 1.04 2.96
C ILE A 187 6.42 0.27 1.70
N GLY A 188 6.94 0.67 0.53
CA GLY A 188 6.62 0.04 -0.74
C GLY A 188 7.06 -1.42 -0.79
N PHE A 189 8.28 -1.68 -0.32
CA PHE A 189 8.87 -3.00 -0.27
C PHE A 189 8.05 -3.95 0.62
N ILE A 190 7.75 -3.53 1.85
CA ILE A 190 6.99 -4.33 2.81
C ILE A 190 5.53 -4.47 2.37
N SER A 191 4.95 -3.47 1.70
CA SER A 191 3.57 -3.55 1.18
C SER A 191 3.41 -4.70 0.20
N ILE A 192 4.33 -4.82 -0.77
CA ILE A 192 4.33 -5.91 -1.75
C ILE A 192 4.64 -7.25 -1.09
N LEU A 193 5.58 -7.27 -0.15
CA LEU A 193 5.90 -8.45 0.64
C LEU A 193 4.66 -9.01 1.35
N ILE A 194 3.93 -8.16 2.09
CA ILE A 194 2.72 -8.57 2.81
C ILE A 194 1.63 -9.00 1.83
N ARG A 195 1.43 -8.23 0.74
CA ARG A 195 0.44 -8.54 -0.29
C ARG A 195 0.60 -9.95 -0.83
N VAL A 196 1.82 -10.36 -1.13
CA VAL A 196 2.12 -11.67 -1.72
C VAL A 196 2.08 -12.79 -0.68
N PHE A 197 2.72 -12.59 0.48
CA PHE A 197 2.85 -13.64 1.50
C PHE A 197 1.62 -13.82 2.39
N ASN A 198 0.62 -12.93 2.30
CA ASN A 198 -0.63 -13.04 3.04
C ASN A 198 -1.84 -13.25 2.10
N PRO A 199 -2.14 -14.51 1.72
CA PRO A 199 -3.21 -14.81 0.75
C PRO A 199 -4.61 -14.45 1.27
N ALA A 200 -4.81 -14.42 2.60
CA ALA A 200 -6.10 -14.10 3.20
C ALA A 200 -6.47 -12.63 3.04
N TYR A 201 -5.48 -11.74 2.96
CA TYR A 201 -5.67 -10.29 2.93
C TYR A 201 -4.65 -9.62 2.00
N PRO A 202 -4.91 -9.61 0.69
CA PRO A 202 -3.94 -9.12 -0.29
C PRO A 202 -3.76 -7.58 -0.25
N GLU A 203 -4.56 -6.86 0.55
CA GLU A 203 -4.45 -5.43 0.88
C GLU A 203 -3.46 -5.17 2.06
N GLY A 204 -2.15 -5.21 1.80
CA GLY A 204 -1.10 -5.09 2.84
C GLY A 204 -0.59 -3.67 3.15
N VAL A 205 -1.06 -2.64 2.43
CA VAL A 205 -0.40 -1.32 2.39
C VAL A 205 -0.52 -0.56 3.71
N PHE A 206 -1.70 -0.57 4.32
CA PHE A 206 -1.91 0.16 5.58
C PHE A 206 -1.07 -0.41 6.73
N LEU A 207 -0.89 -1.74 6.77
CA LEU A 207 -0.03 -2.41 7.75
C LEU A 207 1.42 -2.02 7.57
N ALA A 208 1.91 -1.97 6.33
CA ALA A 208 3.27 -1.53 6.02
C ALA A 208 3.50 -0.06 6.44
N ILE A 209 2.55 0.83 6.19
CA ILE A 209 2.66 2.24 6.60
C ILE A 209 2.70 2.35 8.13
N LEU A 210 1.79 1.67 8.85
CA LEU A 210 1.77 1.70 10.30
C LEU A 210 3.07 1.17 10.91
N LEU A 211 3.62 0.08 10.37
CA LEU A 211 4.90 -0.47 10.79
C LEU A 211 6.02 0.56 10.60
N MET A 212 6.06 1.22 9.44
CA MET A 212 7.10 2.20 9.15
C MET A 212 6.94 3.49 9.93
N ASN A 213 5.74 3.87 10.35
CA ASN A 213 5.53 4.99 11.27
C ASN A 213 6.21 4.73 12.63
N VAL A 214 6.18 3.49 13.13
CA VAL A 214 6.93 3.11 14.35
C VAL A 214 8.43 3.22 14.14
N PHE A 215 8.94 2.85 12.96
CA PHE A 215 10.37 2.92 12.66
C PHE A 215 10.87 4.29 12.21
N ALA A 216 9.99 5.24 11.87
CA ALA A 216 10.36 6.56 11.38
C ALA A 216 11.30 7.33 12.34
N PRO A 217 11.04 7.38 13.67
CA PRO A 217 11.96 8.03 14.62
C PRO A 217 13.35 7.38 14.65
N THR A 218 13.40 6.04 14.57
CA THR A 218 14.65 5.27 14.57
C THR A 218 15.47 5.58 13.31
N ILE A 219 14.82 5.62 12.14
CA ILE A 219 15.47 6.01 10.87
C ILE A 219 16.05 7.41 10.98
N ASP A 220 15.28 8.37 11.49
CA ASP A 220 15.75 9.75 11.63
C ASP A 220 16.91 9.86 12.62
N HIS A 221 16.88 9.12 13.73
CA HIS A 221 17.95 9.10 14.70
C HIS A 221 19.29 8.68 14.07
N TYR A 222 19.31 7.58 13.31
CA TYR A 222 20.53 7.11 12.63
C TYR A 222 21.02 8.10 11.55
N VAL A 223 20.10 8.70 10.79
CA VAL A 223 20.44 9.70 9.77
C VAL A 223 21.05 10.95 10.41
N LEU A 224 20.46 11.44 11.51
CA LEU A 224 20.97 12.60 12.26
C LEU A 224 22.34 12.32 12.86
N GLN A 225 22.51 11.20 13.56
CA GLN A 225 23.80 10.79 14.13
C GLN A 225 24.89 10.68 13.06
N GLY A 226 24.57 10.11 11.90
CA GLY A 226 25.49 10.05 10.77
C GLY A 226 25.93 11.43 10.27
N ASN A 227 25.01 12.39 10.21
CA ASN A 227 25.32 13.76 9.82
C ASN A 227 26.17 14.50 10.87
N ILE A 228 25.88 14.30 12.16
CA ILE A 228 26.66 14.87 13.28
C ILE A 228 28.09 14.34 13.26
N LYS A 229 28.29 13.01 13.14
CA LYS A 229 29.62 12.40 13.04
C LYS A 229 30.43 12.92 11.85
N ARG A 230 29.78 13.09 10.69
CA ARG A 230 30.43 13.67 9.49
C ARG A 230 30.85 15.13 9.71
N ARG A 231 30.02 15.94 10.37
CA ARG A 231 30.36 17.33 10.71
C ARG A 231 31.53 17.40 11.69
N ALA A 232 31.50 16.59 12.75
CA ALA A 232 32.59 16.51 13.72
C ALA A 232 33.93 16.12 13.07
N LYS A 233 33.93 15.17 12.12
CA LYS A 233 35.14 14.78 11.39
C LYS A 233 35.71 15.91 10.53
N ARG A 234 34.86 16.72 9.88
CA ARG A 234 35.30 17.89 9.08
C ARG A 234 35.89 19.01 9.93
N LEU A 235 35.36 19.21 11.14
CA LEU A 235 35.91 20.19 12.09
C LEU A 235 37.32 19.80 12.52
N LYS A 236 37.55 18.53 12.87
CA LYS A 236 38.88 18.02 13.27
C LYS A 236 39.95 18.16 12.18
N VAL A 237 39.57 18.05 10.91
CA VAL A 237 40.52 18.23 9.78
C VAL A 237 40.87 19.70 9.55
N LYS A 238 40.04 20.66 9.99
CA LYS A 238 40.37 22.10 9.90
C LYS A 238 41.28 22.59 11.03
N THR A 239 41.29 21.91 12.16
CA THR A 239 42.12 22.24 13.32
C THR A 239 43.46 21.52 13.37
N ALA A 240 43.67 20.51 12.51
CA ALA A 240 44.95 19.82 12.32
C ALA A 240 45.67 20.40 11.11
#